data_AF-A0AAE0T4H3-F1
#
_entry.id   AF-A0AAE0T4H3-F1
#
_cell.length_a   1.000
_cell.length_b   1.000
_cell.length_c   1.000
_cell.angle_alpha   90.00
_cell.angle_beta   90.00
_cell.angle_gamma   90.00
#
_symmetry.space_group_name_H-M   'P 1'
#
loop_
_entity.id
_entity.type
_entity.pdbx_description
1 polymer ?
#
loop_
_entity_poly.entity_id
_entity_poly.type
_entity_poly.pdbx_seq_one_letter_code
_entity_poly.pdbx_strand_id
1 'polypeptide(L)'
;MLKNSGLQEHMENHANGWLVADSGFLLQPWLMTPIIQPMTVAEERQLQCDRITIHKNLFISYVFTGLSWLLYYLLVTLDGETQLENPVWCQMLHLVTEYFTVCNFQWMFCEGLFLHTVIIYAFNTGKAIVISCYVIGWFAPFVLTVIYAGIRGWMQSKTIDCWIHESSLKWIMHGPTILSIGLNVIFLANIIRLLVRKLKQIPEALKIR
;
A
#
# COMPACT_ATOMS: atom_id res chain seq x y z
N MET A 1 8.93 -10.18 -65.36
CA MET A 1 8.05 -9.18 -64.72
C MET A 1 7.49 -9.79 -63.45
N LEU A 2 8.31 -9.83 -62.38
CA LEU A 2 8.41 -8.81 -61.32
C LEU A 2 7.24 -8.86 -60.31
N LYS A 3 7.06 -10.02 -59.66
CA LYS A 3 6.43 -10.10 -58.33
C LYS A 3 6.82 -11.38 -57.58
N ASN A 4 8.04 -11.88 -57.80
CA ASN A 4 8.50 -13.17 -57.27
C ASN A 4 9.82 -13.08 -56.49
N SER A 5 10.22 -11.89 -56.03
CA SER A 5 11.49 -11.70 -55.31
C SER A 5 11.34 -11.10 -53.91
N GLY A 6 10.32 -10.27 -53.61
CA GLY A 6 10.17 -9.65 -52.28
C GLY A 6 9.33 -10.43 -51.25
N LEU A 7 8.50 -11.36 -51.71
CA LEU A 7 7.62 -12.19 -50.86
C LEU A 7 8.31 -13.48 -50.37
N GLN A 8 9.42 -13.84 -51.01
CA GLN A 8 10.20 -15.05 -50.74
C GLN A 8 11.24 -14.82 -49.62
N GLU A 9 11.62 -13.57 -49.34
CA GLU A 9 12.69 -13.25 -48.37
C GLU A 9 12.17 -12.94 -46.94
N HIS A 10 10.90 -12.53 -46.78
CA HIS A 10 10.40 -12.00 -45.51
C HIS A 10 9.83 -13.04 -44.53
N MET A 11 9.36 -14.21 -44.98
CA MET A 11 8.69 -15.16 -44.07
C MET A 11 9.33 -16.55 -43.98
N GLU A 12 10.23 -16.92 -44.90
CA GLU A 12 11.05 -18.14 -44.75
C GLU A 12 12.00 -18.03 -43.54
N ASN A 13 12.44 -16.82 -43.17
CA ASN A 13 13.26 -16.60 -41.97
C ASN A 13 12.44 -16.62 -40.66
N HIS A 14 11.12 -16.40 -40.75
CA HIS A 14 10.19 -16.58 -39.64
C HIS A 14 9.94 -18.08 -39.34
N ALA A 15 10.24 -18.97 -40.30
CA ALA A 15 10.13 -20.41 -40.17
C ALA A 15 11.26 -21.04 -39.32
N ASN A 16 12.49 -20.55 -39.35
CA ASN A 16 13.64 -21.41 -39.00
C ASN A 16 14.11 -21.35 -37.53
N GLY A 17 13.76 -20.32 -36.75
CA GLY A 17 14.21 -20.18 -35.36
C GLY A 17 13.33 -20.88 -34.31
N TRP A 18 12.02 -20.91 -34.54
CA TRP A 18 11.04 -21.58 -33.67
C TRP A 18 11.04 -23.10 -33.87
N LEU A 19 11.50 -23.57 -35.03
CA LEU A 19 11.59 -24.98 -35.42
C LEU A 19 12.53 -25.84 -34.55
N VAL A 20 13.44 -25.28 -33.74
CA VAL A 20 14.43 -26.09 -33.02
C VAL A 20 14.02 -26.40 -31.57
N ALA A 21 13.21 -25.55 -30.91
CA ALA A 21 12.84 -25.72 -29.50
C ALA A 21 11.62 -26.64 -29.25
N ASP A 22 10.86 -27.01 -30.29
CA ASP A 22 9.64 -27.84 -30.20
C ASP A 22 9.89 -29.35 -30.43
N SER A 23 11.14 -29.80 -30.43
CA SER A 23 11.52 -31.18 -30.77
C SER A 23 11.39 -32.16 -29.58
N GLY A 24 10.13 -32.55 -29.29
CA GLY A 24 9.78 -33.95 -29.01
C GLY A 24 9.61 -34.42 -27.56
N PHE A 25 8.37 -34.40 -27.05
CA PHE A 25 7.63 -35.63 -26.69
C PHE A 25 6.14 -35.31 -26.48
N LEU A 26 5.28 -36.02 -27.22
CA LEU A 26 3.83 -35.93 -27.19
C LEU A 26 3.25 -36.54 -25.91
N LEU A 27 2.71 -35.71 -25.01
CA LEU A 27 1.57 -36.05 -24.14
C LEU A 27 0.79 -34.74 -23.89
N GLN A 28 -0.50 -34.76 -24.24
CA GLN A 28 -1.38 -33.61 -24.45
C GLN A 28 -1.58 -32.72 -23.19
N PRO A 29 -1.27 -31.41 -23.22
CA PRO A 29 -1.78 -30.45 -22.23
C PRO A 29 -3.16 -29.88 -22.60
N TRP A 30 -3.66 -30.14 -23.82
CA TRP A 30 -4.89 -29.55 -24.38
C TRP A 30 -6.19 -30.01 -23.70
N LEU A 31 -6.13 -30.96 -22.76
CA LEU A 31 -7.26 -31.33 -21.89
C LEU A 31 -7.29 -30.56 -20.55
N MET A 32 -6.23 -29.80 -20.21
CA MET A 32 -6.18 -29.04 -18.94
C MET A 32 -6.44 -27.54 -19.12
N THR A 33 -6.48 -27.03 -20.35
CA THR A 33 -6.56 -25.59 -20.63
C THR A 33 -7.94 -24.92 -20.53
N PRO A 34 -9.10 -25.59 -20.34
CA PRO A 34 -10.32 -24.86 -19.99
C PRO A 34 -10.47 -24.59 -18.49
N ILE A 35 -9.62 -25.17 -17.62
CA ILE A 35 -9.66 -24.97 -16.15
C ILE A 35 -8.59 -23.98 -15.69
N ILE A 36 -7.41 -23.99 -16.33
CA ILE A 36 -6.29 -23.11 -15.96
C ILE A 36 -6.58 -21.64 -16.35
N GLN A 37 -7.22 -21.38 -17.50
CA GLN A 37 -7.59 -20.03 -17.94
C GLN A 37 -8.64 -19.31 -17.06
N PRO A 38 -9.74 -19.93 -16.60
CA PRO A 38 -10.67 -19.26 -15.70
C PRO A 38 -10.08 -19.02 -14.31
N MET A 39 -9.14 -19.85 -13.86
CA MET A 39 -8.45 -19.66 -12.58
C MET A 39 -7.53 -18.42 -12.60
N THR A 40 -6.76 -18.21 -13.68
CA THR A 40 -5.90 -17.01 -13.79
C THR A 40 -6.71 -15.72 -13.90
N VAL A 41 -7.79 -15.71 -14.69
CA VAL A 41 -8.67 -14.53 -14.82
C VAL A 41 -9.41 -14.21 -13.51
N ALA A 42 -9.83 -15.22 -12.76
CA ALA A 42 -10.46 -15.04 -11.45
C ALA A 42 -9.47 -14.48 -10.40
N GLU A 43 -8.23 -14.97 -10.42
CA GLU A 43 -7.17 -14.52 -9.52
C GLU A 43 -6.72 -13.08 -9.82
N GLU A 44 -6.61 -12.71 -11.10
CA GLU A 44 -6.32 -11.33 -11.51
C GLU A 44 -7.42 -10.35 -11.10
N ARG A 45 -8.70 -10.73 -11.28
CA ARG A 45 -9.82 -9.88 -10.83
C ARG A 45 -9.87 -9.74 -9.32
N GLN A 46 -9.57 -10.81 -8.57
CA GLN A 46 -9.50 -10.76 -7.10
C GLN A 46 -8.38 -9.82 -6.65
N LEU A 47 -7.18 -9.93 -7.22
CA LEU A 47 -6.03 -9.09 -6.90
C LEU A 47 -6.29 -7.59 -7.20
N GLN A 48 -6.95 -7.30 -8.32
CA GLN A 48 -7.34 -5.92 -8.66
C GLN A 48 -8.36 -5.36 -7.67
N CYS A 49 -9.38 -6.15 -7.29
CA CYS A 49 -10.40 -5.73 -6.33
C CYS A 49 -9.80 -5.49 -4.92
N ASP A 50 -8.86 -6.33 -4.52
CA ASP A 50 -8.14 -6.22 -3.24
C ASP A 50 -7.28 -4.94 -3.20
N ARG A 51 -6.51 -4.65 -4.27
CA ARG A 51 -5.72 -3.42 -4.40
C ARG A 51 -6.59 -2.16 -4.37
N ILE A 52 -7.68 -2.15 -5.15
CA ILE A 52 -8.61 -1.01 -5.23
C ILE A 52 -9.22 -0.73 -3.86
N THR A 53 -9.51 -1.77 -3.08
CA THR A 53 -10.07 -1.63 -1.73
C THR A 53 -9.09 -0.94 -0.78
N ILE A 54 -7.82 -1.34 -0.78
CA ILE A 54 -6.78 -0.69 0.04
C ILE A 54 -6.61 0.78 -0.34
N HIS A 55 -6.55 1.09 -1.65
CA HIS A 55 -6.41 2.48 -2.13
C HIS A 55 -7.60 3.36 -1.73
N LYS A 56 -8.82 2.82 -1.78
CA LYS A 56 -10.01 3.54 -1.31
C LYS A 56 -9.90 3.90 0.17
N ASN A 57 -9.52 2.95 1.03
CA ASN A 57 -9.34 3.22 2.46
C ASN A 57 -8.23 4.24 2.72
N LEU A 58 -7.12 4.19 1.96
CA LEU A 58 -6.06 5.18 2.05
C LEU A 58 -6.58 6.58 1.70
N PHE A 59 -7.26 6.73 0.56
CA PHE A 59 -7.82 8.02 0.15
C PHE A 59 -8.82 8.55 1.19
N ILE A 60 -9.71 7.70 1.69
CA ILE A 60 -10.66 8.04 2.75
C ILE A 60 -9.91 8.51 4.00
N SER A 61 -8.88 7.78 4.44
CA SER A 61 -8.07 8.18 5.61
C SER A 61 -7.42 9.55 5.39
N TYR A 62 -6.88 9.82 4.20
CA TYR A 62 -6.24 11.08 3.86
C TYR A 62 -7.23 12.26 3.92
N VAL A 63 -8.44 12.08 3.40
CA VAL A 63 -9.51 13.08 3.49
C VAL A 63 -9.87 13.34 4.95
N PHE A 64 -10.06 12.31 5.77
CA PHE A 64 -10.37 12.49 7.19
C PHE A 64 -9.23 13.18 7.94
N THR A 65 -7.98 12.79 7.72
CA THR A 65 -6.80 13.45 8.31
C THR A 65 -6.79 14.94 7.95
N GLY A 66 -6.99 15.28 6.67
CA GLY A 66 -7.02 16.66 6.21
C GLY A 66 -8.15 17.48 6.83
N LEU A 67 -9.36 16.91 6.91
CA LEU A 67 -10.51 17.56 7.54
C LEU A 67 -10.30 17.76 9.04
N SER A 68 -9.77 16.76 9.76
CA SER A 68 -9.51 16.87 11.19
C SER A 68 -8.43 17.90 11.51
N TRP A 69 -7.34 17.93 10.75
CA TRP A 69 -6.30 18.96 10.88
C TRP A 69 -6.83 20.36 10.57
N LEU A 70 -7.66 20.50 9.53
CA LEU A 70 -8.30 21.77 9.20
C LEU A 70 -9.17 22.27 10.37
N LEU A 71 -10.04 21.42 10.90
CA LEU A 71 -10.89 21.76 12.04
C LEU A 71 -10.08 22.09 13.29
N TYR A 72 -9.05 21.30 13.59
CA TYR A 72 -8.15 21.53 14.70
C TYR A 72 -7.43 22.89 14.58
N TYR A 73 -6.94 23.22 13.40
CA TYR A 73 -6.29 24.51 13.16
C TYR A 73 -7.26 25.68 13.34
N LEU A 74 -8.45 25.59 12.74
CA LEU A 74 -9.46 26.65 12.81
C LEU A 74 -10.02 26.88 14.21
N LEU A 75 -10.28 25.81 14.97
CA LEU A 75 -10.98 25.88 16.25
C LEU A 75 -10.04 26.01 17.45
N VAL A 76 -8.80 25.52 17.36
CA VAL A 76 -7.88 25.45 18.50
C VAL A 76 -6.65 26.33 18.29
N THR A 77 -6.09 26.37 17.07
CA THR A 77 -4.84 27.12 16.82
C THR A 77 -5.10 28.60 16.56
N LEU A 78 -6.20 28.94 15.86
CA LEU A 78 -6.55 30.35 15.60
C LEU A 78 -7.22 31.03 16.79
N ASP A 79 -8.00 30.27 17.56
CA ASP A 79 -8.71 30.77 18.75
C ASP A 79 -7.93 30.38 20.02
N GLY A 80 -6.93 31.18 20.37
CA GLY A 80 -6.03 30.92 21.49
C GLY A 80 -6.72 30.88 22.87
N GLU A 81 -7.95 31.40 22.99
CA GLU A 81 -8.75 31.34 24.23
C GLU A 81 -9.27 29.91 24.49
N THR A 82 -9.69 29.20 23.44
CA THR A 82 -10.11 27.79 23.52
C THR A 82 -9.01 26.90 24.09
N GLN A 83 -7.74 27.19 23.80
CA GLN A 83 -6.61 26.44 24.33
C GLN A 83 -6.51 26.58 25.85
N LEU A 84 -6.73 27.80 26.38
CA LEU A 84 -6.69 28.08 27.82
C LEU A 84 -7.91 27.52 28.56
N GLU A 85 -9.10 27.62 27.97
CA GLU A 85 -10.35 27.11 28.58
C GLU A 85 -10.37 25.57 28.66
N ASN A 86 -9.58 24.90 27.83
CA ASN A 86 -9.44 23.44 27.74
C ASN A 86 -10.77 22.68 27.84
N PRO A 87 -11.73 22.95 26.95
CA PRO A 87 -12.98 22.24 26.94
C PRO A 87 -12.78 20.78 26.50
N VAL A 88 -13.63 19.88 26.99
CA VAL A 88 -13.54 18.43 26.70
C VAL A 88 -13.53 18.14 25.19
N TRP A 89 -14.25 18.95 24.39
CA TRP A 89 -14.28 18.80 22.94
C TRP A 89 -12.92 19.07 22.28
N CYS A 90 -12.09 19.95 22.86
CA CYS A 90 -10.75 20.24 22.34
C CYS A 90 -9.84 19.00 22.49
N GLN A 91 -9.90 18.34 23.66
CA GLN A 91 -9.15 17.11 23.92
C GLN A 91 -9.58 15.99 22.98
N MET A 92 -10.89 15.84 22.75
CA MET A 92 -11.43 14.88 21.80
C MET A 92 -10.98 15.18 20.37
N LEU A 93 -10.99 16.45 19.96
CA LEU A 93 -10.55 16.87 18.63
C LEU A 93 -9.06 16.61 18.41
N HIS A 94 -8.22 16.83 19.43
CA HIS A 94 -6.80 16.48 19.40
C HIS A 94 -6.61 14.96 19.22
N LEU A 95 -7.30 14.14 20.02
CA LEU A 95 -7.24 12.68 19.91
C LEU A 95 -7.69 12.18 18.54
N VAL A 96 -8.78 12.72 18.01
CA VAL A 96 -9.33 12.35 16.70
C VAL A 96 -8.36 12.72 15.57
N THR A 97 -7.75 13.91 15.64
CA THR A 97 -6.75 14.36 14.66
C THR A 97 -5.52 13.46 14.65
N GLU A 98 -5.00 13.11 15.83
CA GLU A 98 -3.85 12.23 15.94
C GLU A 98 -4.19 10.80 15.49
N TYR A 99 -5.36 10.26 15.85
CA TYR A 99 -5.85 8.95 15.41
C TYR A 99 -5.90 8.85 13.88
N PHE A 100 -6.56 9.80 13.21
CA PHE A 100 -6.65 9.78 11.76
C PHE A 100 -5.28 9.95 11.09
N THR A 101 -4.38 10.73 11.69
CA THR A 101 -2.99 10.87 11.21
C THR A 101 -2.25 9.53 11.26
N VAL A 102 -2.30 8.82 12.40
CA VAL A 102 -1.67 7.50 12.55
C VAL A 102 -2.31 6.47 11.62
N CYS A 103 -3.65 6.47 11.49
CA CYS A 103 -4.35 5.64 10.52
C CYS A 103 -3.85 5.86 9.10
N ASN A 104 -3.67 7.11 8.68
CA ASN A 104 -3.18 7.42 7.33
C ASN A 104 -1.78 6.81 7.08
N PHE A 105 -0.86 6.94 8.04
CA PHE A 105 0.46 6.32 7.93
C PHE A 105 0.41 4.79 7.93
N GLN A 106 -0.49 4.17 8.72
CA GLN A 106 -0.63 2.72 8.70
C GLN A 106 -1.27 2.21 7.40
N TRP A 107 -2.23 2.93 6.82
CA TRP A 107 -2.78 2.61 5.50
C TRP A 107 -1.74 2.74 4.39
N MET A 108 -0.87 3.75 4.46
CA MET A 108 0.25 3.91 3.55
C MET A 108 1.27 2.76 3.68
N PHE A 109 1.56 2.33 4.91
CA PHE A 109 2.39 1.15 5.15
C PHE A 109 1.75 -0.14 4.61
N CYS A 110 0.44 -0.33 4.81
CA CYS A 110 -0.29 -1.48 4.31
C CYS A 110 -0.26 -1.57 2.77
N GLU A 111 -0.37 -0.44 2.07
CA GLU A 111 -0.22 -0.38 0.62
C GLU A 111 1.17 -0.84 0.18
N GLY A 112 2.23 -0.33 0.82
CA GLY A 112 3.61 -0.73 0.56
C GLY A 112 3.87 -2.21 0.82
N LEU A 113 3.36 -2.74 1.93
CA LEU A 113 3.47 -4.16 2.30
C LEU A 113 2.71 -5.05 1.31
N PHE A 114 1.51 -4.64 0.90
CA PHE A 114 0.71 -5.37 -0.09
C PHE A 114 1.47 -5.49 -1.41
N LEU A 115 1.99 -4.37 -1.93
CA LEU A 115 2.72 -4.36 -3.21
C LEU A 115 4.01 -5.19 -3.13
N HIS A 116 4.77 -5.05 -2.05
CA HIS A 116 6.00 -5.83 -1.83
C HIS A 116 5.71 -7.34 -1.76
N THR A 117 4.65 -7.73 -1.05
CA THR A 117 4.28 -9.14 -0.88
C THR A 117 3.81 -9.77 -2.19
N VAL A 118 2.99 -9.06 -2.98
CA VAL A 118 2.52 -9.53 -4.30
C VAL A 118 3.70 -9.78 -5.25
N ILE A 119 4.71 -8.89 -5.24
CA ILE A 119 5.89 -9.04 -6.10
C ILE A 119 6.76 -10.24 -5.70
N ILE A 120 6.94 -10.50 -4.40
CA ILE A 120 7.85 -11.56 -3.93
C ILE A 120 7.19 -12.93 -3.93
N TYR A 121 5.96 -13.02 -3.43
CA TYR A 121 5.38 -14.31 -3.07
C TYR A 121 4.46 -14.91 -4.12
N ALA A 122 4.09 -14.17 -5.19
CA ALA A 122 3.34 -14.58 -6.39
C ALA A 122 2.03 -15.41 -6.22
N PHE A 123 1.75 -15.99 -5.05
CA PHE A 123 0.75 -17.04 -4.81
C PHE A 123 0.13 -17.00 -3.40
N ASN A 124 0.43 -16.01 -2.56
CA ASN A 124 -0.12 -16.01 -1.21
C ASN A 124 -1.56 -15.45 -1.21
N THR A 125 -2.54 -16.33 -0.97
CA THR A 125 -3.98 -16.10 -0.77
C THR A 125 -4.33 -14.64 -0.39
N GLY A 126 -4.63 -13.79 -1.38
CA GLY A 126 -4.77 -12.33 -1.23
C GLY A 126 -5.69 -11.88 -0.10
N LYS A 127 -6.69 -12.69 0.23
CA LYS A 127 -7.65 -12.46 1.33
C LYS A 127 -6.98 -12.33 2.71
N ALA A 128 -5.98 -13.16 3.03
CA ALA A 128 -5.33 -13.13 4.35
C ALA A 128 -4.51 -11.85 4.55
N ILE A 129 -3.87 -11.36 3.49
CA ILE A 129 -3.10 -10.12 3.50
C ILE A 129 -4.05 -8.93 3.67
N VAL A 130 -5.17 -8.89 2.92
CA VAL A 130 -6.17 -7.82 3.05
C VAL A 130 -6.71 -7.76 4.48
N ILE A 131 -7.08 -8.90 5.08
CA ILE A 131 -7.54 -8.95 6.48
C ILE A 131 -6.46 -8.39 7.43
N SER A 132 -5.19 -8.78 7.22
CA SER A 132 -4.07 -8.29 8.03
C SER A 132 -3.91 -6.77 7.90
N CYS A 133 -4.03 -6.22 6.68
CA CYS A 133 -4.01 -4.78 6.44
C CYS A 133 -5.17 -4.04 7.10
N TYR A 134 -6.38 -4.63 7.15
CA TYR A 134 -7.51 -4.03 7.88
C TYR A 134 -7.25 -3.96 9.39
N VAL A 135 -6.68 -5.02 9.97
CA VAL A 135 -6.30 -5.05 11.39
C VAL A 135 -5.20 -4.01 11.67
N ILE A 136 -4.18 -3.92 10.83
CA ILE A 136 -3.08 -2.96 11.02
C ILE A 136 -3.55 -1.52 10.76
N GLY A 137 -4.39 -1.28 9.76
CA GLY A 137 -4.81 0.06 9.33
C GLY A 137 -5.84 0.73 10.25
N TRP A 138 -6.76 -0.04 10.84
CA TRP A 138 -7.81 0.51 11.72
C TRP A 138 -7.63 0.14 13.19
N PHE A 139 -7.35 -1.13 13.48
CA PHE A 139 -7.36 -1.63 14.85
C PHE A 139 -6.08 -1.25 15.61
N ALA A 140 -4.90 -1.33 14.99
CA ALA A 140 -3.66 -0.94 15.67
C ALA A 140 -3.65 0.55 16.09
N PRO A 141 -4.01 1.53 15.23
CA PRO A 141 -4.15 2.93 15.64
C PRO A 141 -5.21 3.14 16.73
N PHE A 142 -6.30 2.37 16.69
CA PHE A 142 -7.36 2.48 17.68
C PHE A 142 -6.87 2.05 19.07
N VAL A 143 -6.20 0.89 19.16
CA VAL A 143 -5.63 0.40 20.41
C VAL A 143 -4.60 1.39 20.97
N LEU A 144 -3.70 1.91 20.12
CA LEU A 144 -2.71 2.92 20.55
C LEU A 144 -3.38 4.19 21.08
N THR A 145 -4.44 4.66 20.41
CA THR A 145 -5.18 5.86 20.81
C THR A 145 -5.91 5.65 22.14
N VAL A 146 -6.54 4.49 22.35
CA VAL A 146 -7.23 4.14 23.61
C VAL A 146 -6.23 4.05 24.77
N ILE A 147 -5.06 3.44 24.55
CA ILE A 147 -4.00 3.36 25.56
C ILE A 147 -3.50 4.77 25.90
N TYR A 148 -3.22 5.59 24.88
CA TYR A 148 -2.80 6.98 25.07
C TYR A 148 -3.84 7.80 25.83
N ALA A 149 -5.11 7.72 25.44
CA ALA A 149 -6.22 8.41 26.11
C ALA A 149 -6.41 7.93 27.56
N GLY A 150 -6.29 6.63 27.83
CA GLY A 150 -6.39 6.05 29.17
C GLY A 150 -5.26 6.52 30.10
N ILE A 151 -4.01 6.48 29.62
CA ILE A 151 -2.84 6.95 30.39
C ILE A 151 -2.96 8.46 30.67
N ARG A 152 -3.37 9.25 29.67
CA ARG A 152 -3.55 10.71 29.81
C ARG A 152 -4.73 11.06 30.71
N GLY A 153 -5.81 10.29 30.66
CA GLY A 153 -6.98 10.47 31.52
C GLY A 153 -6.70 10.15 32.99
N TRP A 154 -5.82 9.18 33.26
CA TRP A 154 -5.43 8.82 34.62
C TRP A 154 -4.45 9.81 35.26
N MET A 155 -3.60 10.47 34.46
CA MET A 155 -2.73 11.57 34.93
C MET A 155 -3.50 12.90 35.00
N GLN A 156 -4.43 13.01 35.95
CA GLN A 156 -5.25 14.20 36.21
C GLN A 156 -4.48 15.50 36.54
N SER A 157 -3.16 15.44 36.75
CA SER A 157 -2.41 16.57 37.32
C SER A 157 -1.98 17.67 36.33
N LYS A 158 -2.13 17.51 35.01
CA LYS A 158 -1.76 18.56 34.01
C LYS A 158 -2.63 18.50 32.74
N THR A 159 -3.95 18.56 32.90
CA THR A 159 -4.89 18.89 31.81
C THR A 159 -4.88 20.40 31.55
N ILE A 160 -3.73 20.94 31.18
CA ILE A 160 -3.58 22.36 30.80
C ILE A 160 -3.28 22.36 29.30
N ASP A 161 -3.90 23.26 28.55
CA ASP A 161 -3.70 23.46 27.10
C ASP A 161 -4.11 22.28 26.20
N CYS A 162 -5.33 21.74 26.31
CA CYS A 162 -5.89 20.83 25.30
C CYS A 162 -4.99 19.63 24.90
N TRP A 163 -4.19 19.12 25.84
CA TRP A 163 -3.20 18.06 25.61
C TRP A 163 -2.12 18.37 24.56
N ILE A 164 -1.98 19.64 24.15
CA ILE A 164 -1.00 20.14 23.18
C ILE A 164 0.43 19.98 23.68
N HIS A 165 0.66 20.14 24.98
CA HIS A 165 2.02 20.24 25.50
C HIS A 165 2.84 18.97 25.23
N GLU A 166 4.04 19.17 24.72
CA GLU A 166 5.02 18.11 24.42
C GLU A 166 5.34 17.34 25.70
N SER A 167 4.74 16.16 25.82
CA SER A 167 5.03 15.21 26.88
C SER A 167 5.67 13.99 26.25
N SER A 168 6.56 13.32 26.99
CA SER A 168 7.18 12.07 26.56
C SER A 168 6.15 10.97 26.20
N LEU A 169 4.88 11.15 26.56
CA LEU A 169 3.78 10.26 26.21
C LEU A 169 3.41 10.30 24.72
N LYS A 170 3.69 11.39 23.99
CA LYS A 170 3.44 11.47 22.53
C LYS A 170 4.27 10.44 21.75
N TRP A 171 5.42 10.03 22.28
CA TRP A 171 6.26 8.98 21.68
C TRP A 171 5.56 7.63 21.55
N ILE A 172 4.55 7.34 22.37
CA ILE A 172 3.78 6.10 22.29
C ILE A 172 3.01 6.02 20.95
N MET A 173 2.55 7.15 20.43
CA MET A 173 1.84 7.26 19.14
C MET A 173 2.83 7.46 17.98
N HIS A 174 3.84 8.31 18.15
CA HIS A 174 4.80 8.61 17.09
C HIS A 174 5.82 7.48 16.83
N GLY A 175 6.18 6.68 17.84
CA GLY A 175 7.14 5.58 17.69
C GLY A 175 6.72 4.55 16.63
N PRO A 176 5.51 3.96 16.73
CA PRO A 176 4.97 3.07 15.71
C PRO A 176 4.86 3.72 14.33
N THR A 177 4.55 5.02 14.28
CA THR A 177 4.45 5.79 13.04
C THR A 177 5.80 5.92 12.33
N ILE A 178 6.85 6.31 13.06
CA ILE A 178 8.21 6.42 12.53
C ILE A 178 8.71 5.05 12.05
N LEU A 179 8.42 3.99 12.80
CA LEU A 179 8.76 2.62 12.40
C LEU A 179 8.06 2.24 11.08
N SER A 180 6.75 2.50 10.96
CA SER A 180 6.00 2.23 9.74
C SER A 180 6.54 3.00 8.53
N ILE A 181 6.92 4.28 8.72
CA ILE A 181 7.57 5.08 7.66
C ILE A 181 8.91 4.47 7.25
N GLY A 182 9.76 4.11 8.22
CA GLY A 182 11.07 3.51 7.96
C GLY A 182 10.96 2.20 7.17
N LEU A 183 10.03 1.32 7.56
CA LEU A 183 9.77 0.07 6.84
C LEU A 183 9.21 0.33 5.43
N ASN A 184 8.32 1.31 5.26
CA ASN A 184 7.77 1.68 3.96
C ASN A 184 8.87 2.16 2.99
N VAL A 185 9.85 2.94 3.47
CA VAL A 185 11.01 3.36 2.67
C VAL A 185 11.86 2.18 2.23
N ILE A 186 12.09 1.20 3.12
CA ILE A 186 12.83 -0.03 2.77
C ILE A 186 12.11 -0.81 1.67
N PHE A 187 10.79 -0.98 1.78
CA PHE A 187 9.99 -1.64 0.76
C PHE A 187 10.07 -0.90 -0.57
N LEU A 188 9.88 0.42 -0.56
CA LEU A 188 9.98 1.25 -1.75
C LEU A 188 11.34 1.12 -2.44
N ALA A 189 12.43 1.16 -1.67
CA ALA A 189 13.79 0.99 -2.20
C ALA A 189 13.97 -0.40 -2.84
N ASN A 190 13.44 -1.46 -2.25
CA ASN A 190 13.48 -2.81 -2.82
C ASN A 190 12.69 -2.90 -4.12
N ILE A 191 11.48 -2.33 -4.17
CA ILE A 191 10.63 -2.31 -5.37
C ILE A 191 11.34 -1.55 -6.51
N ILE A 192 11.89 -0.36 -6.23
CA ILE A 192 12.63 0.43 -7.23
C ILE A 192 13.84 -0.35 -7.75
N ARG A 193 14.62 -1.00 -6.87
CA ARG A 193 15.75 -1.84 -7.30
C ARG A 193 15.32 -2.98 -8.23
N LEU A 194 14.22 -3.66 -7.91
CA LEU A 194 13.67 -4.72 -8.75
C LEU A 194 13.18 -4.17 -10.09
N LEU A 195 12.45 -3.06 -10.10
CA LEU A 195 11.97 -2.41 -11.31
C LEU A 195 13.11 -1.96 -12.22
N VAL A 196 14.15 -1.33 -11.67
CA VAL A 196 15.33 -0.90 -12.43
C VAL A 196 16.08 -2.10 -13.01
N ARG A 197 16.20 -3.22 -12.28
CA ARG A 197 16.81 -4.45 -12.82
C ARG A 197 15.99 -5.01 -14.00
N LYS A 198 14.66 -5.02 -13.89
CA LYS A 198 13.78 -5.44 -14.99
C LYS A 198 13.87 -4.49 -16.19
N LEU A 199 13.84 -3.18 -15.95
CA LEU A 199 13.99 -2.15 -17.00
C LEU A 199 15.34 -2.23 -17.71
N LYS A 200 16.44 -2.59 -17.03
CA LYS A 200 17.75 -2.81 -17.66
C LYS A 200 17.84 -4.10 -18.49
N GLN A 201 16.99 -5.09 -18.24
CA GLN A 201 16.94 -6.32 -19.04
C GLN A 201 16.18 -6.12 -20.37
N ILE A 202 15.26 -5.16 -20.42
CA ILE A 202 14.48 -4.82 -21.63
C ILE A 202 15.34 -4.25 -22.80
N PRO A 203 16.30 -3.32 -22.61
CA PRO A 203 17.12 -2.79 -23.70
C PRO A 203 18.04 -3.84 -24.34
N GLU A 204 18.45 -4.88 -23.61
CA GLU A 204 19.22 -6.00 -24.17
C GLU A 204 18.34 -6.91 -25.06
N ALA A 205 17.05 -7.07 -24.71
CA ALA A 205 16.10 -7.83 -25.53
C ALA A 205 15.68 -7.11 -26.82
N LEU A 206 15.72 -5.77 -26.84
CA LEU A 206 15.47 -4.92 -28.03
C LEU A 206 16.69 -4.76 -28.94
N LYS A 207 17.89 -5.16 -28.49
CA LYS A 207 19.12 -5.11 -29.29
C LYS A 207 19.41 -6.42 -30.03
N ILE A 208 18.69 -7.49 -29.69
CA ILE A 208 18.84 -8.85 -30.25
C ILE A 208 17.77 -9.15 -31.34
N ARG A 209 16.88 -8.19 -31.65
CA ARG A 209 15.89 -8.28 -32.73
C ARG A 209 16.11 -7.18 -33.75
#